data_AF-A0A358DCM9-F1
#
_entry.id   AF-A0A358DCM9-F1
#
_cell.length_a   1.000
_cell.length_b   1.000
_cell.length_c   1.000
_cell.angle_alpha   90.00
_cell.angle_beta   90.00
_cell.angle_gamma   90.00
#
_symmetry.space_group_name_H-M   'P 1'
#
loop_
_entity.id
_entity.type
_entity.pdbx_description
1 polymer ?
#
loop_
_entity_poly.entity_id
_entity_poly.type
_entity_poly.pdbx_seq_one_letter_code
_entity_poly.pdbx_strand_id
1 'polypeptide(L)'
;WLALALVLLLIVIAQIKINVTNAYSGSLAWSNVYTRVRKRYPGRTVFVLFNLIIALALMLMDVFSLISFVLSLYANVVMAWLVTISADIVINKLILKISPRYPEFRRGMLHDWNPVGLVSVSLASLLSLLTFAGAFGPNLQPFSVLIAIGVALIVTPLMAIATRGRYYLRRSSDGIPTPILDADGNPSGERLRCHVTGYTFERPDMLMSAELGPRGEVQYVSSLALTLDDSDRYVLPPEPPPTRGERDSGR
;
A
#
# COMPACT_ATOMS: atom_id res chain seq x y z
N TRP A 1 0.65 -35.30 34.55
CA TRP A 1 -0.66 -35.08 33.89
C TRP A 1 -1.03 -33.61 33.78
N LEU A 2 -1.10 -32.84 34.87
CA LEU A 2 -1.43 -31.41 34.81
C LEU A 2 -0.50 -30.61 33.88
N ALA A 3 0.82 -30.80 33.98
CA ALA A 3 1.78 -30.12 33.11
C ALA A 3 1.55 -30.42 31.61
N LEU A 4 1.26 -31.67 31.24
CA LEU A 4 0.96 -32.06 29.86
C LEU A 4 -0.33 -31.41 29.36
N ALA A 5 -1.37 -31.36 30.20
CA ALA A 5 -2.63 -30.71 29.86
C ALA A 5 -2.44 -29.20 29.65
N LEU A 6 -1.64 -28.54 30.48
CA LEU A 6 -1.32 -27.12 30.33
C LEU A 6 -0.51 -26.84 29.07
N VAL A 7 0.46 -27.70 28.73
CA VAL A 7 1.25 -27.58 27.49
C VAL A 7 0.35 -27.77 26.27
N LEU A 8 -0.53 -28.77 26.26
CA LEU A 8 -1.47 -28.98 25.16
C LEU A 8 -2.40 -27.77 24.99
N LEU A 9 -2.94 -27.23 26.09
CA LEU A 9 -3.77 -26.03 26.06
C LEU A 9 -3.01 -24.84 25.47
N LEU A 10 -1.76 -24.63 25.89
CA LEU A 10 -0.91 -23.56 25.37
C LEU A 10 -0.69 -23.71 23.86
N ILE A 11 -0.38 -24.93 23.39
CA ILE A 11 -0.18 -25.23 21.97
C ILE A 11 -1.46 -24.91 21.19
N VAL A 12 -2.62 -25.39 21.66
CA VAL A 12 -3.91 -25.14 21.00
C VAL A 12 -4.21 -23.64 20.92
N ILE A 13 -4.02 -22.90 22.00
CA ILE A 13 -4.25 -21.44 22.02
C ILE A 13 -3.28 -20.74 21.05
N ALA A 14 -2.00 -21.11 21.04
CA ALA A 14 -1.00 -20.52 20.16
C ALA A 14 -1.33 -20.78 18.68
N GLN A 15 -1.69 -22.02 18.34
CA GLN A 15 -2.07 -22.41 16.97
C GLN A 15 -3.33 -21.68 16.50
N ILE A 16 -4.37 -21.60 17.35
CA ILE A 16 -5.58 -20.84 17.04
C ILE A 16 -5.24 -19.37 16.78
N LYS A 17 -4.46 -18.73 17.65
CA LYS A 17 -4.10 -17.32 17.49
C LYS A 17 -3.35 -17.06 16.19
N ILE A 18 -2.38 -17.91 15.84
CA ILE A 18 -1.62 -17.79 14.59
C ILE A 18 -2.54 -17.97 13.38
N ASN A 19 -3.37 -19.01 13.36
CA ASN A 19 -4.27 -19.28 12.25
C ASN A 19 -5.33 -18.20 12.06
N VAL A 20 -5.89 -17.67 13.15
CA VAL A 20 -6.85 -16.55 13.11
C VAL A 20 -6.17 -15.28 12.58
N THR A 21 -4.93 -15.00 12.99
CA THR A 21 -4.18 -13.82 12.52
C THR A 21 -3.87 -13.94 11.02
N ASN A 22 -3.50 -15.13 10.54
CA ASN A 22 -3.25 -15.40 9.13
C ASN A 22 -4.54 -15.27 8.29
N ALA A 23 -5.66 -15.81 8.78
CA ALA A 23 -6.96 -15.70 8.11
C ALA A 23 -7.45 -14.25 8.07
N TYR A 24 -7.29 -13.51 9.18
CA TYR A 24 -7.63 -12.09 9.26
C TYR A 24 -6.83 -11.28 8.24
N SER A 25 -5.50 -11.43 8.24
CA SER A 25 -4.60 -10.65 7.37
C SER A 25 -4.82 -10.98 5.89
N GLY A 26 -4.99 -12.27 5.56
CA GLY A 26 -5.32 -12.71 4.20
C GLY A 26 -6.66 -12.16 3.72
N SER A 27 -7.70 -12.20 4.55
CA SER A 27 -9.02 -11.65 4.20
C SER A 27 -8.98 -10.15 3.89
N LEU A 28 -8.16 -9.39 4.63
CA LEU A 28 -8.02 -7.96 4.43
C LEU A 28 -7.27 -7.67 3.12
N ALA A 29 -6.17 -8.39 2.87
CA ALA A 29 -5.39 -8.27 1.64
C ALA A 29 -6.26 -8.56 0.41
N TRP A 30 -7.01 -9.67 0.41
CA TRP A 30 -7.94 -9.99 -0.67
C TRP A 30 -9.05 -8.95 -0.82
N SER A 31 -9.60 -8.45 0.28
CA SER A 31 -10.64 -7.42 0.23
C SER A 31 -10.12 -6.12 -0.39
N ASN A 32 -8.88 -5.73 -0.08
CA ASN A 32 -8.24 -4.53 -0.61
C ASN A 32 -7.90 -4.65 -2.10
N VAL A 33 -7.43 -5.82 -2.53
CA VAL A 33 -7.18 -6.07 -3.95
C VAL A 33 -8.50 -6.05 -4.72
N TYR A 34 -9.52 -6.74 -4.22
CA TYR A 34 -10.82 -6.81 -4.88
C TYR A 34 -11.50 -5.43 -4.96
N THR A 35 -11.47 -4.63 -3.89
CA THR A 35 -12.04 -3.28 -3.91
C THR A 35 -11.28 -2.37 -4.85
N ARG A 36 -9.95 -2.48 -4.92
CA ARG A 36 -9.16 -1.69 -5.87
C ARG A 36 -9.43 -2.06 -7.33
N VAL A 37 -9.67 -3.34 -7.62
CA VAL A 37 -9.93 -3.82 -9.00
C VAL A 37 -11.38 -3.64 -9.43
N ARG A 38 -12.33 -3.95 -8.55
CA ARG A 38 -13.77 -3.98 -8.87
C ARG A 38 -14.54 -2.77 -8.35
N LYS A 39 -13.91 -1.92 -7.54
CA LYS A 39 -14.52 -0.75 -6.88
C LYS A 39 -15.82 -1.10 -6.13
N ARG A 40 -15.97 -2.35 -5.70
CA ARG A 40 -17.13 -2.89 -4.97
C ARG A 40 -16.67 -3.64 -3.73
N TYR A 41 -17.45 -3.58 -2.67
CA TYR A 41 -17.18 -4.27 -1.40
C TYR A 41 -18.28 -5.29 -1.08
N PRO A 42 -18.09 -6.59 -1.38
CA PRO A 42 -19.10 -7.64 -1.17
C PRO A 42 -19.21 -8.11 0.29
N GLY A 43 -18.42 -7.55 1.21
CA GLY A 43 -18.38 -7.93 2.62
C GLY A 43 -17.19 -8.81 2.98
N ARG A 44 -16.70 -8.65 4.21
CA ARG A 44 -15.49 -9.31 4.71
C ARG A 44 -15.58 -10.84 4.73
N THR A 45 -16.73 -11.38 5.10
CA THR A 45 -16.95 -12.83 5.28
C THR A 45 -16.61 -13.62 4.03
N VAL A 46 -16.93 -13.07 2.84
CA VAL A 46 -16.61 -13.70 1.55
C VAL A 46 -15.11 -13.91 1.39
N PHE A 47 -14.30 -12.91 1.74
CA PHE A 47 -12.83 -13.00 1.64
C PHE A 47 -12.22 -13.90 2.72
N VAL A 48 -12.83 -13.97 3.91
CA VAL A 48 -12.42 -14.93 4.94
C VAL A 48 -12.63 -16.36 4.46
N LEU A 49 -13.82 -16.67 3.94
CA LEU A 49 -14.13 -18.00 3.40
C LEU A 49 -13.23 -18.35 2.22
N PHE A 50 -13.04 -17.42 1.28
CA PHE A 50 -12.15 -17.61 0.13
C PHE A 50 -10.71 -17.94 0.57
N ASN A 51 -10.14 -17.15 1.48
CA ASN A 51 -8.80 -17.39 1.99
C ASN A 51 -8.68 -18.72 2.74
N LEU A 52 -9.70 -19.08 3.53
CA LEU A 52 -9.72 -20.33 4.28
C LEU A 52 -9.82 -21.56 3.36
N ILE A 53 -10.61 -21.48 2.28
CA ILE A 53 -10.73 -22.55 1.28
C ILE A 53 -9.38 -22.79 0.59
N ILE A 54 -8.67 -21.71 0.20
CA ILE A 54 -7.32 -21.84 -0.39
C ILE A 54 -6.35 -22.46 0.62
N ALA A 55 -6.34 -21.98 1.87
CA ALA A 55 -5.48 -22.53 2.91
C ALA A 55 -5.75 -24.02 3.16
N LEU A 56 -7.02 -24.41 3.23
CA LEU A 56 -7.43 -25.80 3.39
C LEU A 56 -7.00 -26.64 2.18
N ALA A 57 -7.23 -26.17 0.95
CA ALA A 57 -6.80 -26.86 -0.27
C ALA A 57 -5.29 -27.09 -0.30
N LEU A 58 -4.49 -26.07 0.04
CA LEU A 58 -3.03 -26.18 0.13
C LEU A 58 -2.59 -27.19 1.20
N MET A 59 -3.27 -27.23 2.34
CA MET A 59 -3.00 -28.21 3.39
C MET A 59 -3.34 -29.65 2.94
N LEU A 60 -4.43 -29.83 2.18
CA LEU A 60 -4.83 -31.13 1.62
C LEU A 60 -3.88 -31.63 0.52
N MET A 61 -3.23 -30.72 -0.22
CA MET A 61 -2.32 -31.05 -1.32
C MET A 61 -0.87 -31.33 -0.89
N ASP A 62 -0.63 -31.58 0.40
CA ASP A 62 0.69 -31.90 0.97
C ASP A 62 1.81 -30.91 0.59
N VAL A 63 1.53 -29.61 0.76
CA VAL A 63 2.51 -28.53 0.57
C VAL A 63 3.76 -28.68 1.46
N PHE A 64 3.74 -29.56 2.47
CA PHE A 64 4.91 -29.83 3.32
C PHE A 64 6.13 -30.32 2.52
N SER A 65 5.92 -31.08 1.44
CA SER A 65 6.99 -31.52 0.55
C SER A 65 7.68 -30.37 -0.21
N LEU A 66 6.98 -29.24 -0.39
CA LEU A 66 7.45 -28.07 -1.11
C LEU A 66 7.78 -26.89 -0.19
N ILE A 67 7.63 -27.04 1.13
CA ILE A 67 7.69 -25.91 2.06
C ILE A 67 9.04 -25.20 2.02
N SER A 68 10.15 -25.94 1.91
CA SER A 68 11.48 -25.37 1.82
C SER A 68 11.65 -24.55 0.53
N PHE A 69 11.22 -25.10 -0.61
CA PHE A 69 11.29 -24.42 -1.89
C PHE A 69 10.43 -23.15 -1.93
N VAL A 70 9.16 -23.25 -1.49
CA VAL A 70 8.24 -22.12 -1.46
C VAL A 70 8.74 -21.03 -0.52
N LEU A 71 9.28 -21.41 0.64
CA LEU A 71 9.81 -20.44 1.61
C LEU A 71 11.06 -19.72 1.07
N SER A 72 11.94 -20.41 0.36
CA SER A 72 13.09 -19.79 -0.32
C SER A 72 12.65 -18.84 -1.44
N LEU A 73 11.68 -19.23 -2.26
CA LEU A 73 11.12 -18.35 -3.30
C LEU A 73 10.49 -17.09 -2.68
N TYR A 74 9.69 -17.28 -1.63
CA TYR A 74 9.01 -16.23 -0.88
C TYR A 74 10.00 -15.25 -0.24
N ALA A 75 11.07 -15.75 0.39
CA ALA A 75 12.08 -14.91 1.03
C ALA A 75 12.71 -13.90 0.06
N ASN A 76 13.00 -14.30 -1.18
CA ASN A 76 13.57 -13.42 -2.20
C ASN A 76 12.64 -12.24 -2.54
N VAL A 77 11.36 -12.52 -2.80
CA VAL A 77 10.36 -11.49 -3.15
C VAL A 77 10.03 -10.59 -1.96
N VAL A 78 9.89 -11.17 -0.77
CA VAL A 78 9.60 -10.41 0.46
C VAL A 78 10.75 -9.47 0.82
N MET A 79 11.99 -9.92 0.69
CA MET A 79 13.14 -9.06 0.96
C MET A 79 13.25 -7.92 -0.04
N ALA A 80 13.00 -8.18 -1.34
CA ALA A 80 12.94 -7.12 -2.35
C ALA A 80 11.87 -6.07 -1.99
N TRP A 81 10.68 -6.51 -1.56
CA TRP A 81 9.59 -5.64 -1.15
C TRP A 81 9.89 -4.85 0.14
N LEU A 82 10.36 -5.50 1.20
CA LEU A 82 10.69 -4.88 2.49
C LEU A 82 11.80 -3.83 2.36
N VAL A 83 12.85 -4.15 1.60
CA VAL A 83 13.96 -3.21 1.39
C VAL A 83 13.54 -2.05 0.51
N THR A 84 12.70 -2.26 -0.49
CA THR A 84 12.13 -1.16 -1.29
C THR A 84 11.35 -0.18 -0.42
N ILE A 85 10.46 -0.68 0.45
CA ILE A 85 9.72 0.17 1.40
C ILE A 85 10.68 0.90 2.34
N SER A 86 11.64 0.18 2.91
CA SER A 86 12.61 0.75 3.85
C SER A 86 13.47 1.83 3.19
N ALA A 87 13.94 1.60 1.96
CA ALA A 87 14.70 2.57 1.17
C ALA A 87 13.85 3.79 0.80
N ASP A 88 12.56 3.62 0.49
CA ASP A 88 11.68 4.76 0.23
C ASP A 88 11.49 5.64 1.48
N ILE A 89 11.30 5.03 2.65
CA ILE A 89 11.11 5.75 3.91
C ILE A 89 12.42 6.42 4.39
N VAL A 90 13.53 5.69 4.36
CA VAL A 90 14.80 6.20 4.91
C VAL A 90 15.53 7.09 3.90
N ILE A 91 15.57 6.73 2.63
CA ILE A 91 16.33 7.47 1.62
C ILE A 91 15.45 8.50 0.93
N ASN A 92 14.35 8.10 0.29
CA ASN A 92 13.56 9.02 -0.53
C ASN A 92 12.83 10.09 0.31
N LYS A 93 12.32 9.68 1.47
CA LYS A 93 11.58 10.56 2.39
C LYS A 93 12.51 11.32 3.34
N LEU A 94 13.36 10.63 4.11
CA LEU A 94 14.16 11.30 5.14
C LEU A 94 15.40 12.02 4.58
N ILE A 95 16.17 11.38 3.69
CA ILE A 95 17.42 11.95 3.17
C ILE A 95 17.17 12.89 1.98
N LEU A 96 16.48 12.40 0.95
CA LEU A 96 16.26 13.14 -0.30
C LEU A 96 15.12 14.15 -0.21
N LYS A 97 14.23 14.02 0.78
CA LYS A 97 13.04 14.89 0.98
C LYS A 97 12.15 15.02 -0.25
N ILE A 98 12.13 13.99 -1.10
CA ILE A 98 11.31 13.93 -2.33
C ILE A 98 9.91 13.41 -2.01
N SER A 99 9.80 12.47 -1.08
CA SER A 99 8.53 11.87 -0.67
C SER A 99 7.83 12.73 0.39
N PRO A 100 6.48 12.83 0.37
CA PRO A 100 5.73 13.67 1.29
C PRO A 100 5.95 13.30 2.76
N ARG A 101 5.96 14.32 3.63
CA ARG A 101 6.20 14.16 5.07
C ARG A 101 5.14 13.29 5.74
N TYR A 102 3.88 13.45 5.35
CA TYR A 102 2.77 12.65 5.84
C TYR A 102 2.35 11.63 4.79
N PRO A 103 2.11 10.36 5.18
CA PRO A 103 1.57 9.36 4.28
C PRO A 103 0.15 9.74 3.88
N GLU A 104 -0.04 9.99 2.59
CA GLU A 104 -1.35 10.29 2.02
C GLU A 104 -2.05 8.96 1.67
N PHE A 105 -3.32 8.83 2.03
CA PHE A 105 -4.13 7.64 1.77
C PHE A 105 -5.36 7.93 0.90
N ARG A 106 -5.73 9.20 0.74
CA ARG A 106 -6.93 9.60 0.00
C ARG A 106 -6.71 9.37 -1.50
N ARG A 107 -7.58 8.55 -2.11
CA ARG A 107 -7.49 8.16 -3.54
C ARG A 107 -7.38 9.36 -4.49
N GLY A 108 -8.13 10.43 -4.24
CA GLY A 108 -8.10 11.63 -5.09
C GLY A 108 -6.77 12.39 -5.11
N MET A 109 -5.91 12.18 -4.11
CA MET A 109 -4.60 12.83 -3.98
C MET A 109 -3.44 11.96 -4.49
N LEU A 110 -3.69 10.67 -4.76
CA LEU A 110 -2.68 9.70 -5.15
C LEU A 110 -2.80 9.35 -6.64
N HIS A 111 -1.68 8.96 -7.24
CA HIS A 111 -1.71 8.28 -8.52
C HIS A 111 -2.14 6.83 -8.33
N ASP A 112 -2.81 6.23 -9.32
CA ASP A 112 -3.22 4.83 -9.25
C ASP A 112 -2.01 3.87 -9.20
N TRP A 113 -0.89 4.29 -9.80
CA TRP A 113 0.36 3.54 -9.80
C TRP A 113 1.54 4.46 -9.54
N ASN A 114 2.52 3.95 -8.79
CA ASN A 114 3.79 4.64 -8.54
C ASN A 114 4.94 3.81 -9.17
N PRO A 115 5.62 4.31 -10.22
CA PRO A 115 6.74 3.62 -10.85
C PRO A 115 7.88 3.32 -9.88
N VAL A 116 8.10 4.17 -8.87
CA VAL A 116 9.24 4.02 -7.96
C VAL A 116 9.17 2.68 -7.23
N GLY A 117 8.06 2.40 -6.56
CA GLY A 117 7.89 1.14 -5.84
C GLY A 117 7.77 -0.06 -6.79
N LEU A 118 6.95 0.06 -7.84
CA LEU A 118 6.67 -1.06 -8.74
C LEU A 118 7.93 -1.53 -9.47
N VAL A 119 8.68 -0.61 -10.09
CA VAL A 119 9.90 -0.96 -10.83
C VAL A 119 10.96 -1.52 -9.89
N SER A 120 11.15 -0.92 -8.72
CA SER A 120 12.12 -1.41 -7.73
C SER A 120 11.84 -2.83 -7.26
N VAL A 121 10.61 -3.10 -6.79
CA VAL A 121 10.25 -4.44 -6.30
C VAL A 121 10.31 -5.46 -7.41
N SER A 122 9.80 -5.13 -8.60
CA SER A 122 9.81 -6.04 -9.75
C SER A 122 11.22 -6.37 -10.21
N LEU A 123 12.10 -5.37 -10.37
CA LEU A 123 13.47 -5.58 -10.83
C LEU A 123 14.30 -6.33 -9.78
N ALA A 124 14.20 -5.95 -8.51
CA ALA A 124 14.89 -6.64 -7.42
C ALA A 124 14.43 -8.09 -7.29
N SER A 125 13.12 -8.35 -7.34
CA SER A 125 12.58 -9.71 -7.30
C SER A 125 13.01 -10.52 -8.52
N LEU A 126 12.94 -9.95 -9.73
CA LEU A 126 13.32 -10.65 -10.96
C LEU A 126 14.79 -11.07 -10.94
N LEU A 127 15.71 -10.14 -10.64
CA LEU A 127 17.15 -10.45 -10.60
C LEU A 127 17.49 -11.45 -9.49
N SER A 128 16.86 -11.32 -8.33
CA SER A 128 17.00 -12.24 -7.21
C SER A 128 16.51 -13.64 -7.55
N LEU A 129 15.35 -13.77 -8.19
CA LEU A 129 14.79 -15.05 -8.62
C LEU A 129 15.59 -15.70 -9.76
N LEU A 130 16.09 -14.92 -10.71
CA LEU A 130 17.00 -15.42 -11.74
C LEU A 130 18.31 -15.95 -11.13
N THR A 131 18.82 -15.27 -10.11
CA THR A 131 19.98 -15.74 -9.35
C THR A 131 19.67 -17.02 -8.59
N PHE A 132 18.52 -17.07 -7.93
CA PHE A 132 18.04 -18.26 -7.23
C PHE A 132 17.86 -19.46 -8.17
N ALA A 133 17.45 -19.23 -9.41
CA ALA A 133 17.35 -20.25 -10.46
C ALA A 133 18.71 -20.67 -11.06
N GLY A 134 19.81 -19.99 -10.68
CA GLY A 134 21.16 -20.31 -11.16
C GLY A 134 21.55 -19.66 -12.49
N ALA A 135 20.78 -18.68 -12.99
CA ALA A 135 21.05 -18.02 -14.27
C ALA A 135 22.42 -17.30 -14.33
N PHE A 136 22.93 -16.88 -13.18
CA PHE A 136 24.24 -16.21 -13.03
C PHE A 136 25.34 -17.15 -12.51
N GLY A 137 25.10 -18.47 -12.53
CA GLY A 137 26.03 -19.50 -12.08
C GLY A 137 25.88 -19.90 -10.59
N PRO A 138 26.48 -21.02 -10.20
CA PRO A 138 26.28 -21.63 -8.87
C PRO A 138 26.89 -20.79 -7.73
N ASN A 139 27.92 -20.00 -8.02
CA ASN A 139 28.59 -19.18 -7.00
C ASN A 139 27.70 -18.05 -6.47
N LEU A 140 26.77 -17.53 -7.30
CA LEU A 140 25.89 -16.41 -6.93
C LEU A 140 24.55 -16.87 -6.37
N GLN A 141 24.15 -18.12 -6.62
CA GLN A 141 22.86 -18.67 -6.21
C GLN A 141 22.55 -18.49 -4.69
N PRO A 142 23.52 -18.73 -3.77
CA PRO A 142 23.29 -18.51 -2.33
C PRO A 142 23.08 -17.04 -1.95
N PHE A 143 23.55 -16.11 -2.79
CA PHE A 143 23.47 -14.66 -2.58
C PHE A 143 22.23 -14.03 -3.20
N SER A 144 21.30 -14.82 -3.75
CA SER A 144 20.04 -14.35 -4.36
C SER A 144 19.28 -13.32 -3.51
N VAL A 145 19.15 -13.56 -2.20
CA VAL A 145 18.51 -12.61 -1.28
C VAL A 145 19.33 -11.33 -1.12
N LEU A 146 20.66 -11.42 -1.02
CA LEU A 146 21.53 -10.23 -0.94
C LEU A 146 21.44 -9.39 -2.22
N ILE A 147 21.28 -10.02 -3.38
CA ILE A 147 21.05 -9.32 -4.65
C ILE A 147 19.71 -8.59 -4.61
N ALA A 148 18.63 -9.21 -4.12
CA ALA A 148 17.35 -8.51 -3.92
C ALA A 148 17.52 -7.25 -3.05
N ILE A 149 18.23 -7.36 -1.94
CA ILE A 149 18.51 -6.24 -1.03
C ILE A 149 19.30 -5.15 -1.76
N GLY A 150 20.42 -5.50 -2.39
CA GLY A 150 21.28 -4.54 -3.09
C GLY A 150 20.58 -3.81 -4.22
N VAL A 151 19.84 -4.55 -5.06
CA VAL A 151 19.08 -3.96 -6.17
C VAL A 151 17.98 -3.06 -5.64
N ALA A 152 17.20 -3.50 -4.65
CA ALA A 152 16.12 -2.67 -4.08
C ALA A 152 16.66 -1.38 -3.45
N LEU A 153 17.81 -1.44 -2.76
CA LEU A 153 18.44 -0.29 -2.13
C LEU A 153 18.96 0.74 -3.14
N ILE A 154 19.38 0.31 -4.33
CA ILE A 154 19.92 1.17 -5.39
C ILE A 154 18.81 1.70 -6.31
N VAL A 155 17.95 0.82 -6.80
CA VAL A 155 16.92 1.17 -7.79
C VAL A 155 15.87 2.09 -7.19
N THR A 156 15.54 1.95 -5.91
CA THR A 156 14.49 2.77 -5.26
C THR A 156 14.85 4.26 -5.20
N PRO A 157 16.05 4.66 -4.74
CA PRO A 157 16.50 6.06 -4.84
C PRO A 157 16.67 6.52 -6.28
N LEU A 158 17.26 5.70 -7.16
CA LEU A 158 17.45 6.08 -8.56
C LEU A 158 16.12 6.39 -9.26
N MET A 159 15.10 5.57 -9.04
CA MET A 159 13.77 5.79 -9.60
C MET A 159 13.09 7.03 -9.01
N ALA A 160 13.24 7.29 -7.71
CA ALA A 160 12.70 8.52 -7.10
C ALA A 160 13.36 9.79 -7.67
N ILE A 161 14.68 9.75 -7.90
CA ILE A 161 15.44 10.85 -8.52
C ILE A 161 15.02 11.01 -9.98
N ALA A 162 14.95 9.92 -10.74
CA ALA A 162 14.57 9.94 -12.16
C ALA A 162 13.14 10.49 -12.35
N THR A 163 12.21 10.09 -11.48
CA THR A 163 10.82 10.56 -11.50
C THR A 163 10.64 11.95 -10.87
N ARG A 164 11.66 12.47 -10.18
CA ARG A 164 11.65 13.77 -9.47
C ARG A 164 10.46 13.93 -8.54
N GLY A 165 10.04 12.83 -7.91
CA GLY A 165 8.91 12.79 -6.98
C GLY A 165 7.51 13.00 -7.58
N ARG A 166 7.38 13.08 -8.91
CA ARG A 166 6.11 13.40 -9.59
C ARG A 166 4.98 12.41 -9.32
N TYR A 167 5.30 11.18 -8.96
CA TYR A 167 4.32 10.11 -8.78
C TYR A 167 3.90 9.88 -7.31
N TYR A 168 4.46 10.63 -6.34
CA TYR A 168 4.04 10.49 -4.94
C TYR A 168 2.68 11.14 -4.67
N LEU A 169 2.41 12.30 -5.26
CA LEU A 169 1.15 13.02 -5.11
C LEU A 169 0.67 13.51 -6.47
N ARG A 170 -0.63 13.32 -6.73
CA ARG A 170 -1.32 13.82 -7.92
C ARG A 170 -1.60 15.32 -7.83
N ARG A 171 -1.75 15.83 -6.61
CA ARG A 171 -2.07 17.23 -6.29
C ARG A 171 -1.38 17.63 -5.00
N SER A 172 -1.02 18.91 -4.86
CA SER A 172 -0.51 19.48 -3.62
C SER A 172 -1.63 20.00 -2.70
N SER A 173 -2.80 20.32 -3.26
CA SER A 173 -3.99 20.74 -2.50
C SER A 173 -5.20 19.84 -2.78
N ASP A 174 -5.96 19.55 -1.71
CA ASP A 174 -7.22 18.83 -1.75
C ASP A 174 -8.44 19.73 -2.05
N GLY A 175 -8.20 21.02 -2.30
CA GLY A 175 -9.21 22.01 -2.69
C GLY A 175 -10.08 22.53 -1.56
N ILE A 176 -9.86 22.09 -0.32
CA ILE A 176 -10.60 22.57 0.84
C ILE A 176 -9.73 23.60 1.59
N PRO A 177 -10.24 24.82 1.85
CA PRO A 177 -9.43 25.90 2.42
C PRO A 177 -9.03 25.67 3.89
N THR A 178 -9.76 24.84 4.62
CA THR A 178 -9.44 24.54 6.01
C THR A 178 -8.27 23.56 6.11
N PRO A 179 -7.35 23.75 7.07
CA PRO A 179 -6.18 22.89 7.20
C PRO A 179 -6.58 21.48 7.69
N ILE A 180 -5.79 20.49 7.28
CA ILE A 180 -5.96 19.08 7.71
C ILE A 180 -5.60 18.90 9.19
N LEU A 181 -4.64 19.67 9.69
CA LEU A 181 -4.17 19.64 11.07
C LEU A 181 -4.65 20.90 11.81
N ASP A 182 -4.92 20.75 13.11
CA ASP A 182 -5.18 21.87 14.01
C ASP A 182 -3.88 22.56 14.45
N ALA A 183 -4.00 23.57 15.32
CA ALA A 183 -2.86 24.34 15.83
C ALA A 183 -1.86 23.51 16.64
N ASP A 184 -2.31 22.40 17.23
CA ASP A 184 -1.49 21.48 18.03
C ASP A 184 -0.88 20.34 17.18
N GLY A 185 -1.17 20.32 15.87
CA GLY A 185 -0.71 19.30 14.94
C GLY A 185 -1.52 18.00 14.97
N ASN A 186 -2.67 17.98 15.62
CA ASN A 186 -3.62 16.85 15.59
C ASN A 186 -4.52 16.94 14.36
N PRO A 187 -5.14 15.82 13.93
CA PRO A 187 -6.11 15.85 12.84
C PRO A 187 -7.29 16.78 13.20
N SER A 188 -7.63 17.68 12.27
CA SER A 188 -8.70 18.66 12.47
C SER A 188 -10.04 17.96 12.73
N GLY A 189 -10.68 18.29 13.86
CA GLY A 189 -11.99 17.77 14.25
C GLY A 189 -13.17 18.38 13.48
N GLU A 190 -12.91 19.27 12.53
CA GLU A 190 -13.95 19.82 11.64
C GLU A 190 -14.63 18.68 10.87
N ARG A 191 -15.97 18.70 10.81
CA ARG A 191 -16.76 17.69 10.12
C ARG A 191 -17.43 18.27 8.88
N LEU A 192 -17.20 17.64 7.74
CA LEU A 192 -17.79 18.03 6.46
C LEU A 192 -18.76 16.95 6.00
N ARG A 193 -19.83 17.37 5.33
CA ARG A 193 -20.83 16.45 4.76
C ARG A 193 -20.40 16.00 3.37
N CYS A 194 -20.34 14.70 3.15
CA CYS A 194 -20.14 14.12 1.83
C CYS A 194 -21.45 14.22 1.03
N HIS A 195 -21.41 14.88 -0.13
CA HIS A 195 -22.63 15.05 -0.96
C HIS A 195 -23.09 13.73 -1.62
N VAL A 196 -22.19 12.77 -1.81
CA VAL A 196 -22.49 11.47 -2.44
C VAL A 196 -23.21 10.53 -1.47
N THR A 197 -22.68 10.39 -0.25
CA THR A 197 -23.19 9.42 0.72
C THR A 197 -24.12 10.05 1.75
N GLY A 198 -24.11 11.38 1.88
CA GLY A 198 -24.90 12.13 2.85
C GLY A 198 -24.35 12.14 4.28
N TYR A 199 -23.38 11.28 4.59
CA TYR A 199 -22.74 11.19 5.91
C TYR A 199 -21.74 12.32 6.15
N THR A 200 -21.43 12.57 7.42
CA THR A 200 -20.41 13.50 7.86
C THR A 200 -19.12 12.77 8.21
N PHE A 201 -17.99 13.32 7.77
CA PHE A 201 -16.65 12.79 8.03
C PHE A 201 -15.74 13.91 8.53
N GLU A 202 -14.65 13.54 9.18
CA GLU A 202 -13.64 14.48 9.66
C GLU A 202 -12.85 15.07 8.48
N ARG A 203 -12.35 16.30 8.66
CA ARG A 203 -11.61 17.05 7.63
C ARG A 203 -10.46 16.27 6.97
N PRO A 204 -9.65 15.46 7.68
CA PRO A 204 -8.60 14.64 7.08
C PRO A 204 -9.10 13.57 6.10
N ASP A 205 -10.38 13.19 6.15
CA ASP A 205 -10.98 12.18 5.28
C ASP A 205 -11.70 12.78 4.05
N MET A 206 -11.67 14.10 3.92
CA MET A 206 -12.50 14.84 2.96
C MET A 206 -11.65 15.52 1.88
N LEU A 207 -12.22 15.62 0.69
CA LEU A 207 -11.66 16.35 -0.44
C LEU A 207 -12.75 17.19 -1.12
N MET A 208 -12.35 18.23 -1.84
CA MET A 208 -13.25 18.93 -2.75
C MET A 208 -13.64 17.99 -3.90
N SER A 209 -14.92 17.99 -4.27
CA SER A 209 -15.41 17.28 -5.43
C SER A 209 -15.15 18.07 -6.70
N ALA A 210 -14.87 17.36 -7.79
CA ALA A 210 -14.87 17.94 -9.13
C ALA A 210 -16.29 18.30 -9.62
N GLU A 211 -17.33 17.67 -9.06
CA GLU A 211 -18.72 17.99 -9.37
C GLU A 211 -19.18 19.18 -8.51
N LEU A 212 -19.70 20.22 -9.17
CA LEU A 212 -20.28 21.38 -8.50
C LEU A 212 -21.76 21.13 -8.23
N GLY A 213 -22.29 21.79 -7.20
CA GLY A 213 -23.71 21.71 -6.91
C GLY A 213 -24.59 22.43 -7.94
N PRO A 214 -25.92 22.27 -7.86
CA PRO A 214 -26.86 22.82 -8.84
C PRO A 214 -26.79 24.35 -9.03
N ARG A 215 -26.24 25.10 -8.06
CA ARG A 215 -26.06 26.55 -8.14
C ARG A 215 -24.59 26.96 -8.26
N GLY A 216 -23.70 26.01 -8.61
CA GLY A 216 -22.26 26.23 -8.73
C GLY A 216 -21.51 26.22 -7.39
N GLU A 217 -22.14 25.78 -6.30
CA GLU A 217 -21.48 25.66 -5.00
C GLU A 217 -20.43 24.54 -4.97
N VAL A 218 -19.34 24.78 -4.25
CA VAL A 218 -18.31 23.77 -4.00
C VAL A 218 -18.91 22.66 -3.14
N GLN A 219 -18.72 21.42 -3.57
CA GLN A 219 -19.14 20.23 -2.83
C GLN A 219 -17.94 19.45 -2.31
N TYR A 220 -18.16 18.69 -1.23
CA TYR A 220 -17.13 17.86 -0.63
C TYR A 220 -17.49 16.39 -0.79
N VAL A 221 -16.46 15.56 -0.93
CA VAL A 221 -16.56 14.12 -1.10
C VAL A 221 -15.58 13.43 -0.16
N SER A 222 -16.04 12.35 0.48
CA SER A 222 -15.17 11.58 1.37
C SER A 222 -14.23 10.65 0.60
N SER A 223 -13.09 10.36 1.20
CA SER A 223 -12.11 9.39 0.71
C SER A 223 -12.73 8.01 0.48
N LEU A 224 -13.68 7.62 1.34
CA LEU A 224 -14.46 6.39 1.20
C LEU A 224 -15.33 6.39 -0.05
N ALA A 225 -16.06 7.48 -0.30
CA ALA A 225 -16.92 7.61 -1.48
C ALA A 225 -16.07 7.55 -2.76
N LEU A 226 -14.93 8.24 -2.80
CA LEU A 226 -14.00 8.16 -3.94
C LEU A 226 -13.41 6.76 -4.14
N THR A 227 -13.20 6.00 -3.08
CA THR A 227 -12.65 4.64 -3.17
C THR A 227 -13.64 3.67 -3.81
N LEU A 228 -14.95 3.88 -3.58
CA LEU A 228 -16.02 3.03 -4.11
C LEU A 228 -16.65 3.58 -5.40
N ASP A 229 -16.32 4.81 -5.80
CA ASP A 229 -16.79 5.41 -7.05
C ASP A 229 -16.07 4.82 -8.26
N ASP A 230 -16.85 4.28 -9.19
CA ASP A 230 -16.38 3.72 -10.45
C ASP A 230 -16.29 4.72 -11.59
N SER A 231 -17.04 5.83 -11.48
CA SER A 231 -17.13 6.86 -12.52
C SER A 231 -15.96 7.85 -12.55
N ASP A 232 -15.21 7.98 -11.45
CA ASP A 232 -14.14 8.97 -11.24
C ASP A 232 -14.59 10.43 -11.44
N ARG A 233 -15.92 10.68 -11.52
CA ARG A 233 -16.51 12.01 -11.80
C ARG A 233 -16.28 13.03 -10.69
N TYR A 234 -16.12 12.55 -9.47
CA TYR A 234 -15.92 13.38 -8.29
C TYR A 234 -14.45 13.71 -8.04
N VAL A 235 -13.52 13.10 -8.79
CA VAL A 235 -12.08 13.21 -8.57
C VAL A 235 -11.54 14.43 -9.30
N LEU A 236 -10.91 15.36 -8.56
CA LEU A 236 -10.26 16.53 -9.16
C LEU A 236 -9.17 16.12 -10.17
N PRO A 237 -9.02 16.85 -11.29
CA PRO A 237 -7.96 16.59 -12.26
C PRO A 237 -6.57 16.70 -11.63
N PRO A 238 -5.55 16.01 -12.16
CA PRO A 238 -4.17 16.18 -11.68
C PRO A 238 -3.71 17.63 -11.82
N GLU A 239 -2.90 18.12 -10.88
CA GLU A 239 -2.28 19.43 -11.03
C GLU A 239 -1.23 19.39 -12.15
N PRO A 240 -1.15 20.42 -13.01
CA PRO A 240 -0.11 20.47 -14.02
C PRO A 240 1.26 20.53 -13.34
N PRO A 241 2.29 19.88 -13.92
CA PRO A 241 3.62 19.87 -13.34
C PRO A 241 4.14 21.32 -13.21
N PRO A 242 4.79 21.69 -12.09
CA PRO A 242 5.22 23.06 -11.86
C PRO A 242 6.14 23.54 -12.98
N THR A 243 5.81 24.70 -13.55
CA THR A 243 6.61 25.34 -14.59
C THR A 243 7.99 25.68 -14.03
N ARG A 244 9.02 25.70 -14.89
CA ARG A 244 10.43 25.79 -14.46
C ARG A 244 10.76 27.03 -13.60
N GLY A 245 9.91 28.08 -13.60
CA GLY A 245 10.14 29.34 -12.90
C GLY A 245 9.67 29.41 -11.43
N GLU A 246 8.76 28.54 -10.98
CA GLU A 246 8.23 28.60 -9.59
C GLU A 246 9.13 27.90 -8.55
N ARG A 247 10.17 27.19 -8.99
CA ARG A 247 11.02 26.38 -8.08
C ARG A 247 12.02 27.19 -7.26
N ASP A 248 12.37 28.40 -7.68
CA ASP A 248 13.36 29.24 -6.98
C ASP A 248 12.74 30.13 -5.90
N SER A 249 11.42 30.21 -5.80
CA SER A 249 10.71 31.07 -4.83
C SER A 249 10.34 30.36 -3.51
N GLY A 250 10.56 29.05 -3.40
CA GLY A 250 10.03 28.22 -2.30
C GLY A 250 11.09 27.60 -1.38
N ARG A 251 12.33 28.11 -1.37
CA ARG A 251 13.36 27.72 -0.40
C ARG A 251 13.31 28.57 0.85
#